data_AF-A0A519UIQ8-F1
#
_entry.id   AF-A0A519UIQ8-F1
#
_cell.length_a   1.000
_cell.length_b   1.000
_cell.length_c   1.000
_cell.angle_alpha   90.00
_cell.angle_beta   90.00
_cell.angle_gamma   90.00
#
_symmetry.space_group_name_H-M   'P 1'
#
loop_
_entity.id
_entity.type
_entity.pdbx_description
1 polymer ?
#
loop_
_entity_poly.entity_id
_entity_poly.type
_entity_poly.pdbx_seq_one_letter_code
_entity_poly.pdbx_strand_id
1 'polypeptide(L)'
;MKNNLLDAKDYIVFLIYFVIVAAYGLYIYNKKKSVKRDSKDYFLAEGSLTWWAIGASLIASNISAEQFIGMSGSGFKMGLAIATYEWMGALTLVIVAVFFIPVYLKNKIATMPQFLSQRYNGTVAMIMAVFWLLLYVVVNLTSILYLGALAVSSISGFNLELCMYAIAV
;
A
#
# COMPACT_ATOMS: atom_id res chain seq x y z
N MET A 1 28.05 24.24 -4.68
CA MET A 1 26.71 23.63 -4.78
C MET A 1 25.95 24.04 -3.54
N LYS A 2 24.83 24.78 -3.66
CA LYS A 2 24.01 25.15 -2.51
C LYS A 2 23.49 23.87 -1.86
N ASN A 3 23.79 23.65 -0.58
CA ASN A 3 23.09 22.65 0.22
C ASN A 3 21.64 23.13 0.35
N ASN A 4 20.77 22.73 -0.59
CA ASN A 4 19.33 22.93 -0.51
C ASN A 4 18.76 21.95 0.52
N LEU A 5 19.19 22.12 1.77
CA LEU A 5 18.60 21.46 2.92
C LEU A 5 17.26 22.14 3.23
N LEU A 6 16.32 21.38 3.76
CA LEU A 6 14.98 21.85 4.14
C LEU A 6 15.04 23.15 4.96
N ASP A 7 14.23 24.14 4.58
CA ASP A 7 14.08 25.39 5.34
C ASP A 7 13.26 25.11 6.60
N ALA A 8 13.40 25.94 7.63
CA ALA A 8 12.62 25.85 8.87
C ALA A 8 11.10 25.85 8.59
N LYS A 9 10.67 26.52 7.51
CA LYS A 9 9.28 26.53 7.06
C LYS A 9 8.80 25.18 6.56
N ASP A 10 9.65 24.42 5.88
CA ASP A 10 9.30 23.09 5.36
C ASP A 10 9.08 22.10 6.51
N TYR A 11 9.89 22.19 7.56
CA TYR A 11 9.69 21.41 8.79
C TYR A 11 8.38 21.75 9.51
N ILE A 12 7.97 23.02 9.52
CA ILE A 12 6.68 23.43 10.11
C ILE A 12 5.52 22.81 9.32
N VAL A 13 5.57 22.86 7.98
CA VAL A 13 4.54 22.24 7.13
C VAL A 13 4.48 20.73 7.35
N PHE A 14 5.64 20.07 7.43
CA PHE A 14 5.74 18.64 7.72
C PHE A 14 5.12 18.28 9.08
N LEU A 15 5.41 19.06 10.13
CA LEU A 15 4.87 18.82 11.47
C LEU A 15 3.35 19.03 11.51
N ILE A 16 2.84 20.09 10.86
CA ILE A 16 1.39 20.33 10.76
C ILE A 16 0.71 19.17 10.03
N TYR A 17 1.27 18.69 8.93
CA TYR A 17 0.75 17.55 8.20
C TYR A 17 0.66 16.30 9.10
N PHE A 18 1.74 15.99 9.83
CA PHE A 18 1.78 14.85 10.74
C PHE A 18 0.72 14.97 11.86
N VAL A 19 0.59 16.16 12.46
CA VAL A 19 -0.42 16.43 13.49
C VAL A 19 -1.84 16.26 12.95
N ILE A 20 -2.14 16.75 11.75
CA ILE A 20 -3.48 16.61 11.14
C ILE A 20 -3.80 15.12 10.91
N VAL A 21 -2.87 14.37 10.33
CA VAL A 21 -3.08 12.94 10.05
C VAL A 21 -3.23 12.14 11.35
N ALA A 22 -2.37 12.38 12.34
CA ALA A 22 -2.45 11.73 13.64
C ALA A 22 -3.74 12.10 14.39
N ALA A 23 -4.12 13.38 14.42
CA ALA A 23 -5.35 13.85 15.04
C ALA A 23 -6.60 13.26 14.35
N TYR A 24 -6.60 13.18 13.01
CA TYR A 24 -7.69 12.56 12.26
C TYR A 24 -7.78 11.06 12.53
N GLY A 25 -6.64 10.36 12.59
CA GLY A 25 -6.56 8.95 12.97
C GLY A 25 -7.09 8.70 14.38
N LEU A 26 -6.67 9.50 15.36
CA LEU A 26 -7.15 9.44 16.74
C LEU A 26 -8.64 9.81 16.86
N TYR A 27 -9.11 10.81 16.11
CA TYR A 27 -10.51 11.20 16.08
C TYR A 27 -11.39 10.06 15.54
N ILE A 28 -10.99 9.41 14.44
CA ILE A 28 -11.70 8.24 13.90
C ILE A 28 -11.63 7.08 14.89
N TYR A 29 -10.47 6.81 15.49
CA TYR A 29 -10.31 5.75 16.47
C TYR A 29 -11.25 5.95 17.67
N ASN A 30 -11.29 7.16 18.23
CA ASN A 30 -12.17 7.51 19.34
C ASN A 30 -13.65 7.48 18.94
N LYS A 31 -14.01 7.95 17.74
CA LYS A 31 -15.37 7.87 17.20
C LYS A 31 -15.81 6.42 17.00
N LYS A 32 -14.92 5.54 16.52
CA LYS A 32 -15.16 4.09 16.37
C LYS A 32 -15.26 3.37 17.72
N LYS A 33 -14.56 3.84 18.76
CA LYS A 33 -14.67 3.30 20.13
C LYS A 33 -15.99 3.71 20.81
N SER A 34 -16.52 4.89 20.47
CA SER A 34 -17.77 5.41 21.03
C SER A 34 -19.04 4.84 20.39
N VAL A 35 -18.94 4.30 19.17
CA VAL A 35 -20.05 3.63 18.49
C VAL A 35 -19.88 2.13 18.69
N LYS A 36 -20.69 1.52 19.57
CA LYS A 36 -20.91 0.06 19.57
C LYS A 36 -21.49 -0.31 18.21
N ARG A 37 -20.63 -0.53 17.21
CA ARG A 37 -21.05 -1.02 15.90
C ARG A 37 -21.48 -2.47 16.09
N ASP A 38 -22.79 -2.64 16.15
CA ASP A 38 -23.44 -3.92 15.89
C ASP A 38 -22.90 -4.45 14.55
N SER A 39 -22.61 -5.75 14.46
CA SER A 39 -21.94 -6.36 13.30
C SER A 39 -22.65 -6.03 11.98
N LYS A 40 -23.95 -5.70 12.04
CA LYS A 40 -24.78 -5.21 10.93
C LYS A 40 -24.22 -3.99 10.20
N ASP A 41 -23.61 -3.02 10.87
CA ASP A 41 -23.09 -1.79 10.23
C ASP A 41 -21.85 -2.06 9.36
N TYR A 42 -21.10 -3.12 9.68
CA TYR A 42 -19.96 -3.58 8.90
C TYR A 42 -20.44 -4.35 7.64
N PHE A 43 -21.52 -5.12 7.79
CA PHE A 43 -22.18 -5.85 6.69
C PHE A 43 -23.02 -4.92 5.77
N LEU A 44 -23.60 -3.83 6.27
CA LEU A 44 -24.34 -2.85 5.46
C LEU A 44 -23.44 -2.04 4.51
N ALA A 45 -22.15 -1.90 4.83
CA ALA A 45 -21.15 -1.33 3.93
C ALA A 45 -20.72 -2.28 2.81
N GLU A 46 -21.02 -3.59 2.93
CA GLU A 46 -20.60 -4.65 1.99
C GLU A 46 -21.33 -4.58 0.63
N GLY A 47 -22.26 -3.63 0.45
CA GLY A 47 -22.94 -3.37 -0.82
C GLY A 47 -23.13 -1.90 -1.20
N SER A 48 -22.67 -0.94 -0.38
CA SER A 48 -22.92 0.50 -0.59
C SER A 48 -21.71 1.27 -1.15
N LEU A 49 -20.59 0.60 -1.40
CA LEU A 49 -19.40 1.22 -1.97
C LEU A 49 -19.61 1.49 -3.45
N THR A 50 -19.52 2.76 -3.83
CA THR A 50 -19.64 3.18 -5.23
C THR A 50 -18.46 2.67 -6.06
N TRP A 51 -18.70 2.38 -7.33
CA TRP A 51 -17.69 1.82 -8.23
C TRP A 51 -16.39 2.64 -8.30
N TRP A 52 -16.50 3.98 -8.26
CA TRP A 52 -15.35 4.88 -8.28
C TRP A 52 -14.57 4.86 -6.97
N ALA A 53 -15.23 4.66 -5.82
CA ALA A 53 -14.56 4.52 -4.53
C ALA A 53 -13.78 3.21 -4.43
N ILE A 54 -14.33 2.12 -4.99
CA ILE A 54 -13.64 0.83 -5.10
C ILE A 54 -12.39 0.97 -5.97
N GLY A 55 -12.53 1.57 -7.17
CA GLY A 55 -11.41 1.80 -8.07
C GLY A 55 -10.31 2.67 -7.44
N ALA A 56 -10.67 3.78 -6.81
CA ALA A 56 -9.73 4.66 -6.14
C ALA A 56 -9.00 3.96 -4.98
N SER A 57 -9.71 3.14 -4.19
CA SER A 57 -9.11 2.35 -3.11
C SER A 57 -8.11 1.31 -3.62
N LEU A 58 -8.44 0.63 -4.73
CA LEU A 58 -7.54 -0.36 -5.35
C LEU A 58 -6.26 0.28 -5.86
N ILE A 59 -6.35 1.43 -6.54
CA ILE A 59 -5.16 2.18 -6.97
C ILE A 59 -4.39 2.70 -5.76
N ALA A 60 -5.06 3.34 -4.79
CA ALA A 60 -4.42 3.87 -3.60
C ALA A 60 -3.68 2.79 -2.78
N SER A 61 -4.21 1.57 -2.76
CA SER A 61 -3.57 0.43 -2.07
C SER A 61 -2.35 -0.11 -2.81
N ASN A 62 -2.19 0.19 -4.11
CA ASN A 62 -1.05 -0.25 -4.90
C ASN A 62 0.09 0.78 -4.94
N ILE A 63 -0.20 2.06 -4.65
CA ILE A 63 0.80 3.13 -4.63
C ILE A 63 1.61 3.09 -3.33
N SER A 64 2.93 2.91 -3.45
CA SER A 64 3.88 2.92 -2.34
C SER A 64 5.11 3.77 -2.64
N ALA A 65 6.03 3.87 -1.67
CA ALA A 65 7.33 4.53 -1.86
C ALA A 65 8.14 3.93 -3.02
N GLU A 66 7.95 2.64 -3.31
CA GLU A 66 8.58 1.95 -4.45
C GLU A 66 8.13 2.56 -5.78
N GLN A 67 6.84 2.88 -5.89
CA GLN A 67 6.27 3.49 -7.08
C GLN A 67 6.84 4.89 -7.32
N PHE A 68 6.90 5.71 -6.27
CA PHE A 68 7.34 7.11 -6.41
C PHE A 68 8.85 7.26 -6.60
N ILE A 69 9.66 6.43 -5.94
CA ILE A 69 11.12 6.60 -5.93
C ILE A 69 11.77 5.59 -6.85
N GLY A 70 11.36 4.32 -6.75
CA GLY A 70 11.89 3.23 -7.56
C GLY A 70 11.54 3.39 -9.03
N MET A 71 10.24 3.57 -9.37
CA MET A 71 9.86 3.73 -10.77
C MET A 71 10.34 5.04 -11.38
N SER A 72 10.40 6.15 -10.62
CA SER A 72 11.02 7.38 -11.13
C SER A 72 12.52 7.23 -11.38
N GLY A 73 13.23 6.48 -10.53
CA GLY A 73 14.64 6.14 -10.77
C GLY A 73 14.83 5.27 -12.02
N SER A 74 13.95 4.28 -12.21
CA SER A 74 13.90 3.47 -13.43
C SER A 74 13.54 4.30 -14.66
N GLY A 75 12.63 5.27 -14.53
CA GLY A 75 12.25 6.21 -15.58
C GLY A 75 13.39 7.17 -15.96
N PHE A 76 14.25 7.56 -15.02
CA PHE A 76 15.45 8.33 -15.32
C PHE A 76 16.43 7.54 -16.20
N LYS A 77 16.55 6.22 -15.98
CA LYS A 77 17.47 5.34 -16.73
C LYS A 77 16.89 4.83 -18.05
N MET A 78 15.62 4.42 -18.04
CA MET A 78 14.96 3.71 -19.16
C MET A 78 13.88 4.56 -19.85
N GLY A 79 13.63 5.78 -19.39
CA GLY A 79 12.61 6.66 -19.94
C GLY A 79 11.20 6.10 -19.76
N LEU A 80 10.36 6.30 -20.77
CA LEU A 80 8.95 5.90 -20.76
C LEU A 80 8.74 4.37 -20.77
N ALA A 81 9.78 3.58 -21.07
CA ALA A 81 9.66 2.11 -21.15
C ALA A 81 9.18 1.47 -19.83
N ILE A 82 9.45 2.10 -18.68
CA ILE A 82 8.96 1.60 -17.38
C ILE A 82 7.43 1.67 -17.26
N ALA A 83 6.77 2.58 -17.99
CA ALA A 83 5.32 2.73 -17.96
C ALA A 83 4.58 1.51 -18.55
N THR A 84 5.28 0.63 -19.30
CA THR A 84 4.70 -0.62 -19.79
C THR A 84 4.23 -1.52 -18.65
N TYR A 85 4.85 -1.48 -17.46
CA TYR A 85 4.37 -2.21 -16.29
C TYR A 85 2.94 -1.79 -15.90
N GLU A 86 2.67 -0.49 -15.87
CA GLU A 86 1.35 0.05 -15.54
C GLU A 86 0.31 -0.25 -16.62
N TRP A 87 0.67 -0.10 -17.90
CA TRP A 87 -0.26 -0.37 -19.01
C TRP A 87 -0.66 -1.85 -19.08
N MET A 88 0.32 -2.75 -18.90
CA MET A 88 0.05 -4.19 -18.82
C MET A 88 -0.73 -4.55 -17.55
N GLY A 89 -0.44 -3.88 -16.43
CA GLY A 89 -1.19 -4.03 -15.19
C GLY A 89 -2.67 -3.67 -15.35
N ALA A 90 -2.97 -2.53 -15.96
CA ALA A 90 -4.33 -2.08 -16.23
C ALA A 90 -5.11 -3.08 -17.10
N LEU A 91 -4.50 -3.58 -18.17
CA LEU A 91 -5.10 -4.61 -19.02
C LEU A 91 -5.34 -5.92 -18.24
N THR A 92 -4.38 -6.32 -17.42
CA THR A 92 -4.51 -7.51 -16.57
C THR A 92 -5.63 -7.38 -15.56
N LEU A 93 -5.82 -6.20 -14.96
CA LEU A 93 -6.92 -5.93 -14.04
C LEU A 93 -8.29 -6.08 -14.70
N VAL A 94 -8.44 -5.68 -15.96
CA VAL A 94 -9.69 -5.91 -16.73
C VAL A 94 -9.95 -7.40 -16.90
N ILE A 95 -8.92 -8.18 -17.25
CA ILE A 95 -9.03 -9.65 -17.37
C ILE A 95 -9.43 -10.28 -16.02
N VAL A 96 -8.77 -9.88 -14.94
CA VAL A 96 -9.09 -10.37 -13.58
C VAL A 96 -10.52 -10.00 -13.19
N ALA A 97 -10.95 -8.77 -13.47
CA ALA A 97 -12.31 -8.30 -13.17
C ALA A 97 -13.39 -9.09 -13.92
N VAL A 98 -13.17 -9.42 -15.19
CA VAL A 98 -14.17 -10.13 -16.02
C VAL A 98 -14.17 -11.63 -15.77
N PHE A 99 -13.00 -12.26 -15.62
CA PHE A 99 -12.90 -13.73 -15.58
C PHE A 99 -12.73 -14.30 -14.17
N PHE A 100 -11.96 -13.64 -13.30
CA PHE A 100 -11.62 -14.18 -11.99
C PHE A 100 -12.60 -13.72 -10.91
N ILE A 101 -12.93 -12.43 -10.83
CA ILE A 101 -13.83 -11.90 -9.80
C ILE A 101 -15.18 -12.64 -9.72
N PRO A 102 -15.87 -13.00 -10.84
CA PRO A 102 -17.13 -13.74 -10.75
C PRO A 102 -16.98 -15.10 -10.07
N VAL A 103 -15.85 -15.77 -10.27
CA VAL A 103 -15.56 -17.08 -9.66
C VAL A 103 -15.33 -16.93 -8.15
N TYR A 104 -14.63 -15.89 -7.72
CA TYR A 104 -14.34 -15.63 -6.31
C TYR A 104 -15.61 -15.27 -5.54
N LEU A 105 -16.44 -14.39 -6.11
CA LEU A 105 -17.71 -13.99 -5.51
C LEU A 105 -18.71 -15.15 -5.44
N LYS A 106 -18.82 -15.97 -6.50
CA LYS A 106 -19.74 -17.13 -6.52
C LYS A 106 -19.38 -18.17 -5.47
N ASN A 107 -18.09 -18.40 -5.22
CA ASN A 107 -17.61 -19.37 -4.24
C ASN A 107 -17.37 -18.77 -2.84
N LYS A 108 -17.69 -17.49 -2.62
CA LYS A 108 -17.49 -16.76 -1.35
C LYS A 108 -16.05 -16.86 -0.82
N ILE A 109 -15.09 -16.71 -1.74
CA ILE A 109 -13.66 -16.79 -1.44
C ILE A 109 -13.14 -15.39 -1.18
N ALA A 110 -12.60 -15.15 0.01
CA ALA A 110 -12.13 -13.83 0.43
C ALA A 110 -10.61 -13.69 0.37
N THR A 111 -9.85 -14.79 0.49
CA THR A 111 -8.39 -14.75 0.52
C THR A 111 -7.75 -15.73 -0.46
N MET A 112 -6.54 -15.41 -0.94
CA MET A 112 -5.82 -16.28 -1.88
C MET A 112 -5.44 -17.65 -1.27
N PRO A 113 -4.97 -17.75 0.00
CA PRO A 113 -4.75 -19.06 0.62
C PRO A 113 -6.05 -19.88 0.75
N GLN A 114 -7.19 -19.23 1.04
CA GLN A 114 -8.48 -19.90 1.09
C GLN A 114 -8.88 -20.47 -0.27
N PHE A 115 -8.65 -19.73 -1.37
CA PHE A 115 -8.84 -20.23 -2.74
C PHE A 115 -8.07 -21.53 -2.97
N LEU A 116 -6.77 -21.53 -2.64
CA LEU A 116 -5.91 -22.70 -2.84
C LEU A 116 -6.30 -23.87 -1.94
N SER A 117 -6.74 -23.60 -0.70
CA SER A 117 -7.20 -24.64 0.22
C SER A 117 -8.47 -25.33 -0.28
N GLN A 118 -9.39 -24.59 -0.90
CA GLN A 118 -10.62 -25.17 -1.46
C GLN A 118 -10.38 -25.87 -2.80
N ARG A 119 -9.45 -25.36 -3.62
CA ARG A 119 -9.17 -25.90 -4.95
C ARG A 119 -8.22 -27.10 -4.96
N TYR A 120 -7.28 -27.14 -4.03
CA TYR A 120 -6.22 -28.14 -3.95
C TYR A 120 -6.21 -28.84 -2.58
N ASN A 121 -5.50 -28.29 -1.60
CA ASN A 121 -5.40 -28.82 -0.24
C ASN A 121 -4.83 -27.76 0.73
N GLY A 122 -4.91 -28.04 2.04
CA GLY A 122 -4.37 -27.15 3.07
C GLY A 122 -2.85 -26.98 3.02
N THR A 123 -2.11 -27.99 2.55
CA THR A 123 -0.65 -27.92 2.43
C THR A 123 -0.20 -26.88 1.41
N VAL A 124 -0.82 -26.82 0.24
CA VAL A 124 -0.49 -25.80 -0.78
C VAL A 124 -0.86 -24.40 -0.30
N ALA A 125 -1.97 -24.25 0.42
CA ALA A 125 -2.35 -22.98 1.04
C ALA A 125 -1.31 -22.51 2.08
N MET A 126 -0.80 -23.43 2.91
CA MET A 126 0.25 -23.12 3.90
C MET A 126 1.57 -22.74 3.25
N ILE A 127 2.01 -23.48 2.22
CA ILE A 127 3.23 -23.15 1.47
C ILE A 127 3.11 -21.74 0.87
N MET A 128 1.98 -21.44 0.24
CA MET A 128 1.71 -20.12 -0.32
C MET A 128 1.74 -19.03 0.76
N ALA A 129 1.10 -19.25 1.91
CA ALA A 129 1.06 -18.27 3.00
C ALA A 129 2.46 -17.98 3.55
N VAL A 130 3.28 -19.02 3.80
CA VAL A 130 4.65 -18.87 4.28
C VAL A 130 5.51 -18.15 3.24
N PHE A 131 5.41 -18.54 1.98
CA PHE A 131 6.13 -17.89 0.88
C PHE A 131 5.79 -16.40 0.77
N TRP A 132 4.50 -16.05 0.79
CA TRP A 132 4.06 -14.66 0.73
C TRP A 132 4.48 -13.86 1.94
N LEU A 133 4.44 -14.43 3.14
CA LEU A 133 4.90 -13.77 4.36
C LEU A 133 6.39 -13.45 4.26
N LEU A 134 7.21 -14.41 3.83
CA LEU A 134 8.64 -14.19 3.65
C LEU A 134 8.92 -13.14 2.57
N LEU A 135 8.23 -13.21 1.43
CA LEU A 135 8.36 -12.22 0.35
C LEU A 135 7.96 -10.82 0.84
N TYR A 136 6.90 -10.73 1.64
CA TYR A 136 6.47 -9.45 2.21
C TYR A 136 7.52 -8.85 3.16
N VAL A 137 8.05 -9.65 4.08
CA VAL A 137 9.05 -9.19 5.05
C VAL A 137 10.40 -8.88 4.38
N VAL A 138 10.90 -9.77 3.54
CA VAL A 138 12.26 -9.67 2.99
C VAL A 138 12.32 -8.68 1.84
N VAL A 139 11.31 -8.64 0.97
CA VAL A 139 11.34 -7.84 -0.27
C VAL A 139 10.55 -6.56 -0.10
N ASN A 140 9.25 -6.64 0.19
CA ASN A 140 8.38 -5.45 0.18
C ASN A 140 8.73 -4.51 1.34
N LEU A 141 8.77 -5.03 2.56
CA LEU A 141 9.05 -4.20 3.74
C LEU A 141 10.43 -3.56 3.66
N THR A 142 11.45 -4.33 3.29
CA THR A 142 12.82 -3.82 3.09
C THR A 142 12.89 -2.75 2.00
N SER A 143 12.21 -2.96 0.86
CA SER A 143 12.19 -2.01 -0.26
C SER A 143 11.50 -0.71 0.12
N ILE A 144 10.34 -0.79 0.78
CA ILE A 144 9.59 0.38 1.26
C ILE A 144 10.43 1.17 2.27
N LEU A 145 11.06 0.49 3.24
CA LEU A 145 11.90 1.14 4.25
C LEU A 145 13.12 1.81 3.62
N TYR A 146 13.83 1.10 2.74
CA TYR A 146 15.04 1.63 2.09
C TYR A 146 14.73 2.80 1.18
N LEU A 147 13.75 2.66 0.28
CA LEU A 147 13.40 3.75 -0.65
C LEU A 147 12.80 4.93 0.11
N GLY A 148 11.92 4.69 1.08
CA GLY A 148 11.40 5.74 1.96
C GLY A 148 12.51 6.51 2.68
N ALA A 149 13.45 5.79 3.31
CA ALA A 149 14.59 6.40 3.98
C ALA A 149 15.50 7.17 3.00
N LEU A 150 15.70 6.64 1.80
CA LEU A 150 16.50 7.29 0.76
C LEU A 150 15.88 8.63 0.32
N ALA A 151 14.55 8.70 0.15
CA ALA A 151 13.89 9.97 -0.15
C ALA A 151 14.04 10.98 0.97
N VAL A 152 13.79 10.57 2.22
CA VAL A 152 13.90 11.47 3.38
C VAL A 152 15.34 11.95 3.54
N SER A 153 16.32 11.04 3.46
CA SER A 153 17.76 11.37 3.57
C SER A 153 18.22 12.32 2.46
N SER A 154 17.77 12.11 1.21
CA SER A 154 18.14 12.96 0.08
C SER A 154 17.61 14.39 0.19
N ILE A 155 16.47 14.59 0.85
CA ILE A 155 15.82 15.90 0.99
C ILE A 155 16.27 16.61 2.28
N SER A 156 16.38 15.88 3.38
CA SER A 156 16.70 16.44 4.70
C SER A 156 18.20 16.53 4.99
N GLY A 157 19.03 15.75 4.29
CA GLY A 157 20.46 15.63 4.54
C GLY A 157 20.81 14.80 5.79
N PHE A 158 19.82 14.18 6.46
CA PHE A 158 20.09 13.26 7.56
C PHE A 158 20.70 11.94 7.07
N ASN A 159 21.43 11.26 7.95
CA ASN A 159 22.00 9.95 7.65
C ASN A 159 20.88 8.93 7.35
N LEU A 160 21.06 8.14 6.30
CA LEU A 160 20.11 7.13 5.85
C LEU A 160 19.75 6.13 6.94
N GLU A 161 20.70 5.76 7.81
CA GLU A 161 20.43 4.87 8.96
C GLU A 161 19.41 5.49 9.93
N LEU A 162 19.54 6.78 10.24
CA LEU A 162 18.62 7.49 11.14
C LEU A 162 17.22 7.57 10.51
N CYS A 163 17.13 7.89 9.22
CA CYS A 163 15.87 7.90 8.49
C CYS A 163 15.21 6.51 8.46
N MET A 164 16.00 5.46 8.29
CA MET A 164 15.49 4.08 8.26
C MET A 164 14.93 3.66 9.62
N TYR A 165 15.65 3.93 10.71
CA TYR A 165 15.13 3.66 12.06
C TYR A 165 13.87 4.48 12.38
N ALA A 166 13.79 5.74 11.95
CA ALA A 166 12.64 6.59 12.19
C ALA A 166 11.37 6.13 11.45
N ILE A 167 11.50 5.48 10.29
CA ILE A 167 10.35 4.93 9.53
C ILE A 167 9.97 3.53 10.02
N ALA A 168 10.92 2.78 10.58
CA ALA A 168 10.68 1.43 11.07
C ALA A 168 9.89 1.38 12.40
N VAL A 169 9.90 2.47 13.18
CA VAL A 169 9.22 2.61 14.49
C VAL A 169 7.82 3.17 14.31
#